data_AF-A0A958UTN5-F1
#
_entry.id   AF-A0A958UTN5-F1
#
_cell.length_a   1.000
_cell.length_b   1.000
_cell.length_c   1.000
_cell.angle_alpha   90.00
_cell.angle_beta   90.00
_cell.angle_gamma   90.00
#
_symmetry.space_group_name_H-M   'P 1'
#
loop_
_entity.id
_entity.type
_entity.pdbx_description
1 polymer ?
#
loop_
_entity_poly.entity_id
_entity_poly.type
_entity_poly.pdbx_seq_one_letter_code
_entity_poly.pdbx_strand_id
1 'polypeptide(L)'
;MKSNQQLTDRFREVLLNGTWIANTNYKDQLENLPLEIAQTKVGDINTIAILAQHIHYYIKGVSVVFKGGTLEIRDAYSFDFP
;
A
#
# COMPACT_ATOMS: atom_id res chain seq x y z
N MET A 1 -13.74 -17.21 12.13
CA MET A 1 -12.49 -16.64 11.55
C MET A 1 -12.55 -16.80 10.05
N LYS A 2 -12.18 -15.78 9.26
CA LYS A 2 -11.92 -15.99 7.82
C LYS A 2 -10.70 -16.92 7.68
N SER A 3 -10.69 -17.77 6.65
CA SER A 3 -9.52 -18.63 6.40
C SER A 3 -8.32 -17.79 5.95
N ASN A 4 -7.10 -18.28 6.18
CA ASN A 4 -5.88 -17.62 5.68
C ASN A 4 -5.93 -17.43 4.16
N GLN A 5 -6.55 -18.37 3.45
CA GLN A 5 -6.78 -18.27 2.01
C GLN A 5 -7.65 -17.06 1.67
N GLN A 6 -8.81 -16.91 2.34
CA GLN A 6 -9.71 -15.77 2.12
C GLN A 6 -9.03 -14.43 2.40
N LEU A 7 -8.22 -14.33 3.46
CA LEU A 7 -7.47 -13.09 3.75
C LEU A 7 -6.43 -12.79 2.67
N THR A 8 -5.70 -13.81 2.22
CA THR A 8 -4.71 -13.66 1.15
C THR A 8 -5.36 -13.23 -0.15
N ASP A 9 -6.51 -13.82 -0.50
CA ASP A 9 -7.24 -13.46 -1.72
C ASP A 9 -7.74 -12.02 -1.65
N ARG A 10 -8.28 -11.57 -0.50
CA ARG A 10 -8.67 -10.16 -0.33
C ARG A 10 -7.49 -9.20 -0.39
N PHE A 11 -6.34 -9.58 0.15
CA PHE A 11 -5.13 -8.76 0.07
C PHE A 11 -4.63 -8.62 -1.38
N ARG A 12 -4.60 -9.73 -2.13
CA ARG A 12 -4.29 -9.70 -3.58
C ARG A 12 -5.30 -8.87 -4.35
N GLU A 13 -6.56 -8.94 -3.95
CA GLU A 13 -7.61 -8.22 -4.65
C GLU A 13 -7.50 -6.70 -4.47
N VAL A 14 -7.15 -6.24 -3.27
CA VAL A 14 -6.90 -4.80 -3.05
C VAL A 14 -5.65 -4.33 -3.81
N LEU A 15 -4.58 -5.14 -3.83
CA LEU A 15 -3.28 -4.67 -4.33
C LEU A 15 -2.99 -4.95 -5.81
N LEU A 16 -3.46 -6.07 -6.35
CA LEU A 16 -2.93 -6.62 -7.60
C LEU A 16 -3.96 -6.78 -8.70
N ASN A 17 -5.20 -7.18 -8.38
CA ASN A 17 -6.21 -7.51 -9.39
C ASN A 17 -7.62 -7.51 -8.82
N GLY A 18 -8.63 -7.57 -9.68
CA GLY A 18 -10.02 -7.65 -9.23
C GLY A 18 -10.56 -6.30 -8.74
N THR A 19 -11.87 -6.28 -8.53
CA THR A 19 -12.64 -5.05 -8.32
C THR A 19 -13.75 -5.23 -7.29
N TRP A 20 -13.85 -6.40 -6.65
CA TRP A 20 -14.98 -6.67 -5.77
C TRP A 20 -14.93 -5.84 -4.46
N ILE A 21 -13.74 -5.54 -3.93
CA ILE A 21 -13.58 -4.76 -2.69
C ILE A 21 -13.81 -3.26 -2.89
N ALA A 22 -13.28 -2.68 -3.96
CA ALA A 22 -13.24 -1.21 -4.14
C ALA A 22 -13.63 -0.73 -5.55
N ASN A 23 -14.20 -1.61 -6.38
CA ASN A 23 -14.41 -1.40 -7.82
C ASN A 23 -13.14 -1.03 -8.61
N THR A 24 -11.97 -1.26 -8.01
CA THR A 24 -10.62 -1.05 -8.55
C THR A 24 -9.62 -1.80 -7.67
N ASN A 25 -8.34 -1.70 -8.00
CA ASN A 25 -7.22 -2.14 -7.17
C ASN A 25 -6.04 -1.18 -7.30
N TYR A 26 -5.08 -1.34 -6.40
CA TYR A 26 -3.91 -0.48 -6.28
C TYR A 26 -3.03 -0.46 -7.53
N LYS A 27 -2.80 -1.62 -8.15
CA LYS A 27 -2.03 -1.75 -9.40
C LYS A 27 -2.70 -0.97 -10.53
N ASP A 28 -4.01 -1.13 -10.72
CA ASP A 28 -4.76 -0.44 -11.77
C ASP A 28 -4.69 1.09 -11.62
N GLN A 29 -4.66 1.61 -10.38
CA GLN A 29 -4.54 3.04 -10.12
C GLN A 29 -3.12 3.62 -10.36
N LEU A 30 -2.08 2.78 -10.37
CA LEU A 30 -0.68 3.24 -10.41
C LEU A 30 0.09 2.83 -11.67
N GLU A 31 -0.20 1.70 -12.30
CA GLU A 31 0.65 1.07 -13.32
C GLU A 31 0.93 1.97 -14.54
N ASN A 32 -0.03 2.82 -14.92
CA ASN A 32 0.10 3.74 -16.05
C ASN A 32 -0.11 5.21 -15.65
N LEU A 33 0.02 5.52 -14.35
CA LEU A 33 -0.12 6.89 -13.86
C LEU A 33 1.11 7.72 -14.30
N PRO A 34 0.93 8.86 -15.01
CA PRO A 34 2.04 9.75 -15.34
C PRO A 34 2.79 10.19 -14.09
N LEU A 35 4.12 10.16 -14.15
CA LEU A 35 4.97 10.48 -13.00
C LEU A 35 4.72 11.90 -12.50
N GLU A 36 4.50 12.84 -13.42
CA GLU A 36 4.20 14.23 -13.11
C GLU A 36 2.91 14.35 -12.29
N ILE A 37 1.88 13.58 -12.63
CA ILE A 37 0.63 13.52 -11.86
C ILE A 37 0.89 12.88 -10.49
N ALA A 38 1.64 11.78 -10.45
CA ALA A 38 1.93 11.07 -9.21
C ALA A 38 2.70 11.94 -8.20
N GLN A 39 3.56 12.83 -8.68
CA GLN A 39 4.37 13.75 -7.89
C GLN A 39 3.72 15.12 -7.66
N THR A 40 2.59 15.41 -8.29
CA THR A 40 1.90 16.70 -8.12
C THR A 40 1.42 16.86 -6.68
N LYS A 41 1.85 17.94 -6.03
CA LYS A 41 1.41 18.35 -4.70
C LYS A 41 0.13 19.19 -4.81
N VAL A 42 -0.91 18.82 -4.05
CA VAL A 42 -2.17 19.57 -3.98
C VAL A 42 -2.29 20.16 -2.57
N GLY A 43 -2.05 21.46 -2.43
CA GLY A 43 -2.00 22.11 -1.12
C GLY A 43 -1.03 21.40 -0.17
N ASP A 44 -1.47 21.09 1.05
CA ASP A 44 -0.61 20.52 2.08
C ASP A 44 -0.65 18.99 2.17
N ILE A 45 -1.50 18.29 1.41
CA ILE A 45 -1.65 16.82 1.49
C ILE A 45 -0.53 16.07 0.76
N ASN A 46 -0.26 14.83 1.16
CA ASN A 46 0.74 13.99 0.52
C ASN A 46 0.43 13.73 -0.97
N THR A 47 1.48 13.64 -1.78
CA THR A 47 1.35 13.27 -3.21
C THR A 47 0.96 11.80 -3.34
N ILE A 48 0.47 11.41 -4.52
CA ILE A 48 0.15 10.00 -4.80
C ILE A 48 1.39 9.13 -4.62
N ALA A 49 2.57 9.58 -5.08
CA ALA A 49 3.82 8.87 -4.92
C ALA A 49 4.19 8.63 -3.43
N ILE A 50 4.05 9.67 -2.58
CA ILE A 50 4.33 9.56 -1.14
C ILE A 50 3.34 8.59 -0.47
N LEU A 51 2.05 8.71 -0.77
CA LEU A 51 1.03 7.80 -0.23
C LEU A 51 1.26 6.36 -0.68
N ALA A 52 1.69 6.18 -1.93
CA ALA A 52 1.94 4.86 -2.46
C ALA A 52 3.13 4.17 -1.75
N GLN A 53 4.19 4.94 -1.52
CA GLN A 53 5.36 4.46 -0.79
C GLN A 53 5.04 4.19 0.69
N HIS A 54 4.19 5.00 1.33
CA HIS A 54 3.72 4.80 2.71
C HIS A 54 2.96 3.47 2.88
N ILE A 55 2.08 3.14 1.94
CA ILE A 55 1.34 1.86 1.95
C ILE A 55 2.33 0.68 1.85
N HIS A 56 3.33 0.76 0.97
CA HIS A 56 4.38 -0.26 0.89
C HIS A 56 5.23 -0.37 2.16
N TYR A 57 5.57 0.75 2.79
CA TYR A 57 6.27 0.79 4.07
C TYR A 57 5.52 -0.02 5.14
N TYR A 58 4.21 0.22 5.26
CA TYR A 58 3.37 -0.48 6.23
C TYR A 58 3.26 -1.99 5.92
N ILE A 59 3.01 -2.35 4.65
CA ILE A 59 2.95 -3.76 4.21
C ILE A 59 4.25 -4.49 4.52
N LYS A 60 5.41 -3.86 4.27
CA LYS A 60 6.73 -4.43 4.56
C LYS A 60 6.88 -4.73 6.05
N GLY A 61 6.55 -3.77 6.92
CA GLY A 61 6.65 -3.95 8.37
C GLY A 61 5.71 -5.03 8.91
N VAL A 62 4.44 -5.02 8.49
CA VAL A 62 3.44 -6.00 8.91
C VAL A 62 3.78 -7.41 8.40
N SER A 63 4.37 -7.54 7.20
CA SER A 63 4.79 -8.83 6.67
C SER A 63 5.83 -9.53 7.55
N VAL A 64 6.72 -8.78 8.22
CA VAL A 64 7.70 -9.34 9.17
C VAL A 64 7.00 -9.96 10.37
N VAL A 65 5.97 -9.30 10.90
CA VAL A 65 5.18 -9.81 12.02
C VAL A 65 4.47 -11.11 11.66
N PHE A 66 3.87 -11.19 10.47
CA PHE A 66 3.24 -12.42 9.99
C PHE A 66 4.21 -13.61 9.83
N LYS A 67 5.51 -13.34 9.73
CA LYS A 67 6.58 -14.35 9.68
C LYS A 67 7.15 -14.70 11.06
N GLY A 68 6.60 -14.15 12.14
CA GLY A 68 7.05 -14.38 13.52
C GLY A 68 8.13 -13.41 14.01
N GLY A 69 8.45 -12.37 13.25
CA GLY A 69 9.33 -11.28 13.69
C GLY A 69 8.60 -10.22 14.52
N THR A 70 9.34 -9.18 14.94
CA THR A 70 8.77 -8.04 15.67
C THR A 70 8.33 -6.91 14.73
N LEU A 71 7.41 -6.05 15.20
CA LEU A 71 7.00 -4.86 14.44
C LEU A 71 8.03 -3.74 14.66
N GLU A 72 8.90 -3.53 13.66
CA GLU A 72 10.00 -2.56 13.77
C GLU A 72 9.71 -1.20 13.15
N ILE A 73 8.73 -1.12 12.24
CA ILE A 73 8.32 0.15 11.64
C ILE A 73 7.77 1.11 12.70
N ARG A 74 8.02 2.41 12.52
CA ARG A 74 7.59 3.48 13.43
C ARG A 74 6.94 4.59 12.63
N ASP A 75 5.92 5.19 13.22
CA ASP A 75 5.18 6.26 12.56
C ASP A 75 6.07 7.46 12.19
N ALA A 76 7.09 7.75 13.01
CA ALA A 76 8.07 8.80 12.73
C ALA A 76 8.83 8.61 11.40
N TYR A 77 8.90 7.38 10.88
CA TYR A 77 9.55 7.06 9.60
C TYR A 77 8.55 6.67 8.51
N SER A 78 7.25 6.88 8.74
CA SER A 78 6.16 6.54 7.80
C SER A 78 6.30 7.19 6.42
N PHE A 79 7.05 8.30 6.33
CA PHE A 79 7.26 9.09 5.12
C PHE A 79 8.75 9.39 4.85
N ASP A 80 9.64 8.72 5.57
CA ASP A 80 11.09 8.87 5.41
C ASP A 80 11.59 7.93 4.31
N PHE A 81 11.57 8.42 3.08
CA PHE A 81 11.94 7.67 1.88
C PHE A 81 13.20 8.29 1.24
N PRO A 82 14.15 7.48 0.75
CA PRO A 82 15.31 7.95 0.01
C PRO A 82 14.97 8.54 -1.37
#